data_AF-A0A2R7K7B6-F1
#
_entry.id   AF-A0A2R7K7B6-F1
#
_cell.length_a   1.000
_cell.length_b   1.000
_cell.length_c   1.000
_cell.angle_alpha   90.00
_cell.angle_beta   90.00
_cell.angle_gamma   90.00
#
_symmetry.space_group_name_H-M   'P 1'
#
loop_
_entity.id
_entity.type
_entity.pdbx_description
1 polymer ?
#
loop_
_entity_poly.entity_id
_entity_poly.type
_entity_poly.pdbx_seq_one_letter_code
_entity_poly.pdbx_strand_id
1 'polypeptide(L)'
;MDIKLIVDEILKAKNRSLSWLAAEMEKTFDGLKLSLVRGSIKYNDIILMSRILEVSPSYFFEQEHDVYSLKESSTTAEDEPEYGSMKRELKVCKEMIAALKDQIKDKEKIITLLSR
;
A
#
# COMPACT_ATOMS: atom_id res chain seq x y z
N MET A 1 15.92 0.87 -11.62
CA MET A 1 15.11 -0.13 -10.91
C MET A 1 15.86 -1.44 -10.89
N ASP A 2 16.31 -1.85 -9.71
CA ASP A 2 16.93 -3.15 -9.54
C ASP A 2 16.01 -4.02 -8.66
N ILE A 3 15.22 -4.90 -9.30
CA ILE A 3 14.30 -5.82 -8.62
C ILE A 3 15.08 -6.64 -7.58
N LYS A 4 16.36 -6.91 -7.84
CA LYS A 4 17.23 -7.65 -6.91
C LYS A 4 17.44 -6.90 -5.61
N LEU A 5 17.60 -5.58 -5.63
CA LEU A 5 17.75 -4.78 -4.40
C LEU A 5 16.45 -4.77 -3.60
N ILE A 6 15.30 -4.60 -4.26
CA ILE A 6 13.99 -4.63 -3.60
C ILE A 6 13.77 -6.00 -2.92
N VAL A 7 14.08 -7.09 -3.62
CA VAL A 7 13.97 -8.45 -3.07
C VAL A 7 14.94 -8.65 -1.91
N ASP A 8 16.19 -8.18 -2.00
CA ASP A 8 17.17 -8.25 -0.92
C ASP A 8 16.68 -7.49 0.33
N GLU A 9 16.04 -6.32 0.18
CA GLU A 9 15.45 -5.54 1.26
C GLU A 9 14.28 -6.25 1.94
N ILE A 10 13.34 -6.78 1.17
CA ILE A 10 12.20 -7.55 1.70
C ILE A 10 12.69 -8.78 2.47
N LEU A 11 13.67 -9.51 1.93
CA LEU A 11 14.24 -10.68 2.57
C LEU A 11 14.95 -10.32 3.88
N LYS A 12 15.68 -9.21 3.90
CA LYS A 12 16.33 -8.70 5.11
C LYS A 12 15.31 -8.33 6.18
N ALA A 13 14.23 -7.64 5.82
CA ALA A 13 13.15 -7.27 6.74
C ALA A 13 12.46 -8.50 7.35
N LYS A 14 12.28 -9.56 6.56
CA LYS A 14 11.68 -10.83 7.01
C LYS A 14 12.67 -11.82 7.63
N ASN A 15 13.95 -11.45 7.77
CA ASN A 15 15.03 -12.32 8.23
C ASN A 15 15.10 -13.65 7.44
N ARG A 16 14.93 -13.58 6.12
CA ARG A 16 14.98 -14.71 5.18
C ARG A 16 16.18 -14.59 4.25
N SER A 17 16.64 -15.73 3.72
CA SER A 17 17.72 -15.77 2.75
C SER A 17 17.19 -15.91 1.32
N LEU A 18 17.99 -15.51 0.35
CA LEU A 18 17.67 -15.73 -1.07
C LEU A 18 17.61 -17.23 -1.41
N SER A 19 18.37 -18.08 -0.73
CA SER A 19 18.29 -19.54 -0.86
C SER A 19 16.95 -20.09 -0.39
N TRP A 20 16.37 -19.52 0.66
CA TRP A 20 15.02 -19.87 1.11
C TRP A 20 13.98 -19.50 0.04
N LEU A 21 14.04 -18.28 -0.49
CA LEU A 21 13.12 -17.86 -1.56
C LEU A 21 13.23 -18.73 -2.81
N ALA A 22 14.45 -19.12 -3.19
CA ALA A 22 14.67 -20.03 -4.30
C ALA A 22 14.00 -21.40 -4.07
N ALA A 23 14.09 -21.93 -2.85
CA ALA A 23 13.43 -23.18 -2.48
C ALA A 23 11.89 -23.07 -2.55
N GLU A 24 11.30 -22.01 -2.01
CA GLU A 24 9.85 -21.78 -2.05
C GLU A 24 9.32 -21.56 -3.48
N MET A 25 10.16 -21.00 -4.37
CA MET A 25 9.82 -20.80 -5.78
C MET A 25 10.12 -22.01 -6.67
N GLU A 26 10.60 -23.12 -6.11
CA GLU A 26 11.06 -24.29 -6.86
C GLU A 26 12.13 -23.95 -7.92
N LYS A 27 13.03 -23.01 -7.62
CA LYS A 27 14.13 -22.58 -8.48
C LYS A 27 15.48 -22.87 -7.83
N THR A 28 16.51 -22.99 -8.67
CA THR A 28 17.88 -23.03 -8.17
C THR A 28 18.31 -21.64 -7.69
N PHE A 29 19.15 -21.60 -6.66
CA PHE A 29 19.70 -20.35 -6.12
C PHE A 29 20.34 -19.49 -7.21
N ASP A 30 21.22 -20.09 -8.02
CA ASP A 30 21.90 -19.38 -9.10
C ASP A 30 20.92 -18.93 -10.19
N GLY A 31 19.90 -19.74 -10.50
CA GLY A 31 18.87 -19.41 -11.48
C GLY A 31 18.04 -18.19 -11.06
N LEU A 32 17.57 -18.18 -9.81
CA LEU A 32 16.82 -17.05 -9.25
C LEU A 32 17.70 -15.81 -9.20
N LYS A 33 18.90 -15.90 -8.63
CA LYS A 33 19.85 -14.79 -8.54
C LYS A 33 20.15 -14.18 -9.90
N LEU A 34 20.44 -15.02 -10.91
CA LEU A 34 20.72 -14.57 -12.26
C LEU A 34 19.52 -13.85 -12.88
N SER A 35 18.30 -14.39 -12.69
CA SER A 35 17.08 -13.80 -13.23
C SER A 35 16.75 -12.43 -12.64
N LEU A 36 17.02 -12.24 -11.34
CA LEU A 36 16.82 -10.96 -10.66
C LEU A 36 17.86 -9.93 -11.12
N VAL A 37 19.15 -10.29 -11.13
CA VAL A 37 20.24 -9.39 -11.53
C VAL A 37 20.14 -8.98 -13.00
N ARG A 38 19.72 -9.90 -13.88
CA ARG A 38 19.55 -9.61 -15.32
C ARG A 38 18.19 -9.00 -15.66
N GLY A 39 17.27 -8.90 -14.71
CA GLY A 39 15.89 -8.47 -14.96
C GLY A 39 15.13 -9.38 -15.93
N SER A 40 15.52 -10.66 -16.04
CA SER A 40 14.90 -11.65 -16.94
C SER A 40 13.88 -12.54 -16.23
N ILE A 41 13.44 -12.14 -15.03
CA ILE A 41 12.40 -12.83 -14.27
C ILE A 41 11.05 -12.71 -15.00
N LYS A 42 10.30 -13.82 -15.07
CA LYS A 42 9.02 -13.86 -15.81
C LYS A 42 7.89 -13.28 -14.98
N TYR A 43 6.86 -12.76 -15.64
CA TYR A 43 5.66 -12.23 -14.98
C TYR A 43 5.06 -13.19 -13.94
N ASN A 44 4.85 -14.46 -14.31
CA ASN A 44 4.31 -15.46 -13.39
C ASN A 44 5.21 -15.70 -12.16
N ASP A 45 6.54 -15.60 -12.33
CA ASP A 45 7.49 -15.71 -11.24
C ASP A 45 7.38 -14.51 -10.30
N ILE A 46 7.11 -13.30 -10.82
CA ILE A 46 6.88 -12.11 -10.00
C ILE A 46 5.60 -12.23 -9.19
N ILE A 47 4.52 -12.74 -9.79
CA ILE A 47 3.27 -13.00 -9.05
C ILE A 47 3.49 -14.06 -7.96
N LEU A 48 4.19 -15.15 -8.27
CA LEU A 48 4.52 -16.17 -7.27
C LEU A 48 5.38 -15.60 -6.14
N MET A 49 6.43 -14.85 -6.48
CA MET A 49 7.31 -14.19 -5.53
C MET A 49 6.55 -13.21 -4.63
N SER A 50 5.61 -12.44 -5.19
CA SER A 50 4.74 -11.52 -4.42
C SER A 50 3.93 -12.26 -3.35
N ARG A 51 3.43 -13.45 -3.67
CA ARG A 51 2.62 -14.28 -2.75
C ARG A 51 3.49 -14.88 -1.65
N ILE A 52 4.65 -15.45 -2.00
CA ILE A 52 5.60 -16.02 -1.03
C ILE A 52 6.14 -14.95 -0.09
N LEU A 53 6.43 -13.76 -0.62
CA LEU A 53 6.91 -12.63 0.14
C LEU A 53 5.78 -11.84 0.81
N GLU A 54 4.51 -12.19 0.59
CA GLU A 54 3.31 -11.52 1.12
C GLU A 54 3.33 -9.99 0.89
N VAL A 55 3.72 -9.56 -0.31
CA VAL A 55 3.73 -8.16 -0.73
C VAL A 55 2.90 -7.98 -2.00
N SER A 56 2.44 -6.76 -2.27
CA SER A 56 1.82 -6.43 -3.56
C SER A 56 2.83 -6.59 -4.71
N PRO A 57 2.45 -7.16 -5.87
CA PRO A 57 3.30 -7.16 -7.05
C PRO A 57 3.78 -5.76 -7.48
N SER A 58 3.01 -4.70 -7.16
CA SER A 58 3.39 -3.30 -7.46
C SER A 58 4.70 -2.89 -6.79
N TYR A 59 5.02 -3.48 -5.63
CA TYR A 59 6.20 -3.15 -4.84
C TYR A 59 7.52 -3.42 -5.60
N PHE A 60 7.52 -4.35 -6.55
CA PHE A 60 8.69 -4.61 -7.41
C PHE A 60 8.89 -3.56 -8.51
N PHE A 61 7.90 -2.67 -8.71
CA PHE A 61 7.82 -1.71 -9.80
C PHE A 61 7.48 -0.28 -9.34
N GLU A 62 7.54 0.00 -8.04
CA GLU A 62 7.34 1.38 -7.55
C GLU A 62 8.59 2.22 -7.82
N GLN A 63 8.43 3.18 -8.74
CA GLN A 63 9.39 4.24 -9.01
C GLN A 63 9.33 5.28 -7.90
N GLU A 64 10.48 5.89 -7.65
CA GLU A 64 10.69 7.15 -6.93
C GLU A 64 9.50 8.13 -7.04
N HIS A 65 8.50 7.99 -6.19
CA HIS A 65 7.70 9.11 -5.74
C HIS A 65 8.43 9.65 -4.51
N ASP A 66 9.43 10.52 -4.74
CA ASP A 66 9.70 11.71 -3.89
C ASP A 66 11.07 12.36 -4.17
N VAL A 67 11.30 12.79 -5.41
CA VAL A 67 12.29 13.85 -5.67
C VAL A 67 11.62 15.19 -6.02
N TYR A 68 10.30 15.22 -6.25
CA TYR A 68 9.57 16.46 -6.54
C TYR A 68 8.16 16.48 -5.93
N SER A 69 8.06 16.54 -4.60
CA SER A 69 6.97 17.29 -3.95
C SER A 69 7.37 17.75 -2.54
N LEU A 70 8.49 18.46 -2.48
CA LEU A 70 8.85 19.25 -1.31
C LEU A 70 8.00 20.52 -1.31
N LYS A 71 6.86 20.47 -0.61
CA LYS A 71 6.00 21.55 -0.09
C LYS A 71 4.69 20.83 0.29
N GLU A 72 4.34 20.56 1.54
CA GLU A 72 4.46 21.37 2.74
C GLU A 72 4.45 20.49 4.00
N SER A 73 5.04 21.04 5.05
CA SER A 73 4.85 20.76 6.49
C SER A 73 5.26 19.39 7.04
N SER A 74 6.38 19.41 7.76
CA SER A 74 6.51 18.98 9.17
C SER A 74 5.27 18.31 9.75
N THR A 75 5.34 17.15 10.39
CA THR A 75 5.98 16.93 11.71
C THR A 75 5.97 15.42 12.00
N THR A 76 6.91 14.96 12.81
CA THR A 76 6.95 13.66 13.52
C THR A 76 5.60 13.01 13.80
N ALA A 77 5.48 11.68 13.64
CA ALA A 77 5.13 10.75 14.71
C ALA A 77 4.58 9.42 14.17
N GLU A 78 5.20 8.35 14.68
CA GLU A 78 4.59 7.07 15.04
C GLU A 78 4.03 6.17 13.94
N ASP A 79 4.31 4.88 14.11
CA ASP A 79 3.60 3.77 13.50
C ASP A 79 2.07 3.93 13.71
N GLU A 80 1.40 4.73 12.87
CA GLU A 80 -0.01 4.52 12.64
C GLU A 80 -0.13 3.17 11.94
N PRO A 81 -0.94 2.22 12.45
CA PRO A 81 -1.25 1.04 11.65
C PRO A 81 -1.73 1.56 10.30
N GLU A 82 -1.28 1.00 9.17
CA GLU A 82 -1.48 1.54 7.80
C GLU A 82 -2.92 1.97 7.42
N TYR A 83 -3.91 1.72 8.28
CA TYR A 83 -5.32 2.11 8.15
C TYR A 83 -5.86 2.97 9.31
N GLY A 84 -5.03 3.43 10.25
CA GLY A 84 -5.43 4.23 11.43
C GLY A 84 -6.01 5.59 11.04
N SER A 85 -5.30 6.30 10.16
CA SER A 85 -5.75 7.55 9.55
C SER A 85 -7.04 7.35 8.76
N MET A 86 -7.07 6.36 7.86
CA MET A 86 -8.25 6.01 7.06
C MET A 86 -9.47 5.65 7.92
N LYS A 87 -9.27 4.94 9.04
CA LYS A 87 -10.36 4.57 9.95
C LYS A 87 -10.90 5.78 10.70
N ARG A 88 -10.03 6.72 11.08
CA ARG A 88 -10.42 8.01 11.69
C ARG A 88 -11.18 8.87 10.67
N GLU A 89 -10.66 9.01 9.45
CA GLU A 89 -11.32 9.73 8.36
C GLU A 89 -12.69 9.14 8.02
N LEU A 90 -12.79 7.81 7.93
CA LEU A 90 -14.06 7.13 7.67
C LEU A 90 -15.08 7.35 8.81
N LYS A 91 -14.62 7.42 10.06
CA LYS A 91 -15.47 7.77 11.21
C LYS A 91 -15.98 9.20 11.10
N VAL A 92 -15.10 10.16 10.83
CA VAL A 92 -15.45 11.57 10.65
C VAL A 92 -16.43 11.76 9.50
N CYS A 93 -16.19 11.10 8.36
CA CYS A 93 -17.10 11.14 7.21
C CYS A 93 -18.49 10.59 7.56
N LYS A 94 -18.59 9.52 8.35
CA LYS A 94 -19.88 8.98 8.80
C LYS A 94 -20.63 9.94 9.73
N GLU A 95 -19.92 10.56 10.67
CA GLU A 95 -20.50 11.57 11.57
C GLU A 95 -20.97 12.81 10.78
N MET A 96 -20.19 13.26 9.81
CA MET A 96 -20.55 14.36 8.91
C MET A 96 -21.78 14.03 8.06
N ILE A 97 -21.87 12.82 7.51
CA ILE A 97 -23.06 12.36 6.76
C ILE A 97 -24.30 12.36 7.64
N ALA A 98 -24.20 11.91 8.89
CA ALA A 98 -25.32 11.92 9.82
C ALA A 98 -25.80 13.36 10.10
N ALA A 99 -24.86 14.27 10.41
CA ALA A 99 -25.17 15.67 10.66
C ALA A 99 -25.81 16.36 9.43
N LEU A 100 -25.28 16.12 8.22
CA LEU A 100 -25.82 16.68 6.99
C LEU A 100 -27.23 16.15 6.70
N LYS A 101 -27.49 14.87 6.95
CA LYS A 101 -28.84 14.29 6.80
C LYS A 101 -29.84 14.92 7.76
N ASP A 102 -29.45 15.14 9.02
CA ASP A 102 -30.29 15.82 9.99
C ASP A 102 -30.56 17.28 9.58
N GLN A 103 -29.53 17.99 9.09
CA GLN A 103 -29.70 19.34 8.55
C GLN A 103 -30.65 19.39 7.35
N ILE A 104 -30.57 18.42 6.43
CA ILE A 104 -31.50 18.33 5.30
C ILE A 104 -32.93 18.15 5.82
N LYS A 105 -33.13 17.20 6.74
CA LYS A 105 -34.45 16.93 7.33
C LYS A 105 -35.04 18.15 8.02
N ASP A 106 -34.22 18.94 8.73
CA ASP A 106 -34.70 20.15 9.39
C ASP A 106 -35.01 21.26 8.38
N LYS A 107 -34.21 21.41 7.31
CA LYS A 107 -34.51 22.34 6.22
C LYS A 107 -35.80 21.96 5.49
N GLU A 108 -36.05 20.68 5.25
CA GLU A 108 -37.30 20.18 4.67
C GLU A 108 -38.51 20.51 5.54
N LYS A 109 -38.42 20.35 6.87
CA LYS A 109 -39.46 20.79 7.80
C LYS A 109 -39.70 22.30 7.74
N ILE A 110 -38.63 23.10 7.72
CA ILE A 110 -38.74 24.56 7.63
C ILE A 110 -39.44 24.95 6.33
N ILE A 111 -39.05 24.37 5.20
CA ILE A 111 -39.70 24.59 3.91
C ILE A 111 -41.18 24.23 4.00
N THR A 112 -41.52 23.08 4.59
CA THR A 112 -42.91 22.65 4.78
C THR A 112 -43.72 23.64 5.61
N LEU A 113 -43.12 24.21 6.67
CA LEU A 113 -43.76 25.20 7.53
C LEU A 113 -43.93 26.57 6.84
N LEU A 114 -42.99 26.97 5.99
CA LEU A 114 -43.04 28.23 5.22
C LEU A 114 -43.93 28.13 3.98
N SER A 115 -44.17 26.92 3.47
CA SER A 115 -45.02 26.65 2.30
C SER A 115 -46.49 26.49 2.68
N ARG A 116 -46.83 26.70 3.94
CA ARG A 116 -48.17 26.57 4.52
C ARG A 116 -48.66 27.92 4.99
#